data_AF-A0A356FY15-F1
#
_entry.id   AF-A0A356FY15-F1
#
_cell.length_a   1.000
_cell.length_b   1.000
_cell.length_c   1.000
_cell.angle_alpha   90.00
_cell.angle_beta   90.00
_cell.angle_gamma   90.00
#
_symmetry.space_group_name_H-M   'P 1'
#
loop_
_entity.id
_entity.type
_entity.pdbx_description
1 polymer ?
#
loop_
_entity_poly.entity_id
_entity_poly.type
_entity_poly.pdbx_seq_one_letter_code
_entity_poly.pdbx_strand_id
1 'polypeptide(L)'
;MEKLKTAGKLLTVRQDWKKAKLAYLDARDEARASLDKNAWDEKKLRRENNEERGKNLALIGASGVKSNSYDDALFYNDLKTEQEAEFNKKQAAGEAYRSMRKARAEKKAAKLKYSLSLLDTFM
;
A
#
# COMPACT_ATOMS: atom_id res chain seq x y z
N MET A 1 -16.23 -32.33 -33.57
CA MET A 1 -15.44 -32.45 -32.32
C MET A 1 -14.46 -31.29 -32.14
N GLU A 2 -13.73 -30.85 -33.16
CA GLU A 2 -12.75 -29.75 -33.04
C GLU A 2 -13.37 -28.40 -32.65
N LYS A 3 -14.50 -28.01 -33.26
CA LYS A 3 -15.20 -26.76 -32.91
C LYS A 3 -15.57 -26.65 -31.42
N LEU A 4 -15.95 -27.76 -30.79
CA LEU A 4 -16.27 -27.82 -29.36
C LEU A 4 -15.02 -27.67 -28.48
N LYS A 5 -13.88 -28.23 -28.91
CA LYS A 5 -12.59 -28.06 -28.23
C LYS A 5 -12.11 -26.60 -28.29
N THR A 6 -12.26 -25.94 -29.45
CA THR A 6 -11.91 -24.52 -29.63
C THR A 6 -12.79 -23.61 -28.78
N ALA A 7 -14.12 -23.84 -28.76
CA ALA A 7 -15.05 -23.10 -27.93
C ALA A 7 -14.76 -23.25 -26.43
N GLY A 8 -14.44 -24.48 -25.97
CA GLY A 8 -14.04 -24.74 -24.59
C GLY A 8 -12.76 -24.00 -24.19
N LYS A 9 -11.73 -24.04 -25.05
CA LYS A 9 -10.47 -23.31 -24.82
C LYS A 9 -10.70 -21.79 -24.73
N LEU A 10 -11.52 -21.23 -25.64
CA LEU A 10 -11.86 -19.81 -25.64
C LEU A 10 -12.59 -19.38 -24.35
N LEU A 11 -13.50 -20.24 -23.85
CA LEU A 11 -14.21 -20.00 -22.60
C LEU A 11 -13.25 -19.95 -21.41
N THR A 12 -12.30 -20.90 -21.32
CA THR A 12 -11.28 -20.91 -20.26
C THR A 12 -10.45 -19.64 -20.26
N VAL A 13 -9.93 -19.24 -21.42
CA VAL A 13 -9.11 -18.01 -21.52
C VAL A 13 -9.92 -16.75 -21.19
N ARG A 14 -11.21 -16.72 -21.55
CA ARG A 14 -12.13 -15.63 -21.12
C ARG A 14 -12.30 -15.59 -19.61
N GLN A 15 -12.44 -16.75 -18.96
CA GLN A 15 -12.54 -16.83 -17.51
C GLN A 15 -11.26 -16.36 -16.83
N ASP A 16 -10.09 -16.74 -17.35
CA ASP A 16 -8.79 -16.29 -16.83
C ASP A 16 -8.63 -14.77 -16.94
N TRP A 17 -9.05 -14.17 -18.06
CA TRP A 17 -9.06 -12.71 -18.18
C TRP A 17 -10.00 -12.04 -17.18
N LYS A 18 -11.20 -12.60 -16.96
CA LYS A 18 -12.13 -12.10 -15.92
C LYS A 18 -11.52 -12.20 -14.53
N LYS A 19 -10.91 -13.34 -14.17
CA LYS A 19 -10.22 -13.54 -12.88
C LYS A 19 -9.09 -12.53 -12.69
N ALA A 20 -8.23 -12.35 -13.70
CA ALA A 20 -7.14 -11.38 -13.63
C ALA A 20 -7.63 -9.92 -13.53
N LYS A 21 -8.81 -9.61 -14.10
CA LYS A 21 -9.46 -8.30 -13.92
C LYS A 21 -9.94 -8.11 -12.48
N LEU A 22 -10.55 -9.12 -11.86
CA LEU A 22 -11.00 -9.07 -10.47
C LEU A 22 -9.81 -8.96 -9.51
N ALA A 23 -8.79 -9.81 -9.66
CA ALA A 23 -7.57 -9.74 -8.86
C ALA A 23 -6.88 -8.37 -8.92
N TYR A 24 -6.95 -7.69 -10.07
CA TYR A 24 -6.46 -6.31 -10.18
C TYR A 24 -7.29 -5.29 -9.41
N LEU A 25 -8.61 -5.47 -9.31
CA LEU A 25 -9.46 -4.61 -8.49
C LEU A 25 -9.20 -4.87 -7.01
N ASP A 26 -9.11 -6.14 -6.61
CA ASP A 26 -8.79 -6.54 -5.24
C ASP A 26 -7.44 -5.96 -4.80
N ALA A 27 -6.39 -6.13 -5.62
CA ALA A 27 -5.07 -5.56 -5.35
C ALA A 27 -5.07 -4.03 -5.26
N ARG A 28 -5.95 -3.35 -6.00
CA ARG A 28 -6.10 -1.90 -5.93
C ARG A 28 -6.75 -1.47 -4.62
N ASP A 29 -7.78 -2.18 -4.20
CA ASP A 29 -8.52 -1.87 -2.99
C ASP A 29 -7.66 -2.22 -1.75
N GLU A 30 -6.88 -3.30 -1.79
CA GLU A 30 -5.85 -3.64 -0.79
C GLU A 30 -4.73 -2.59 -0.72
N ALA A 31 -4.21 -2.15 -1.86
CA ALA A 31 -3.21 -1.09 -1.92
C ALA A 31 -3.72 0.21 -1.30
N ARG A 32 -4.99 0.57 -1.57
CA ARG A 32 -5.63 1.72 -0.96
C ARG A 32 -5.79 1.55 0.56
N ALA A 33 -6.30 0.41 1.01
CA ALA A 33 -6.47 0.13 2.43
C ALA A 33 -5.13 0.19 3.21
N SER A 34 -4.04 -0.30 2.60
CA SER A 34 -2.69 -0.22 3.18
C SER A 34 -2.21 1.22 3.34
N LEU A 35 -2.42 2.05 2.32
CA LEU A 35 -2.07 3.48 2.37
C LEU A 35 -2.92 4.26 3.39
N ASP A 36 -4.23 3.99 3.43
CA ASP A 36 -5.15 4.62 4.38
C ASP A 36 -4.81 4.22 5.83
N LYS A 37 -4.47 2.95 6.05
CA LYS A 37 -4.00 2.46 7.35
C LYS A 37 -2.71 3.17 7.77
N ASN A 38 -1.74 3.28 6.87
CA ASN A 38 -0.48 3.97 7.18
C ASN A 38 -0.70 5.46 7.50
N ALA A 39 -1.58 6.15 6.77
CA ALA A 39 -1.94 7.53 7.08
C ALA A 39 -2.56 7.66 8.49
N TRP A 40 -3.34 6.67 8.92
CA TRP A 40 -3.88 6.61 10.27
C TRP A 40 -2.79 6.33 11.32
N ASP A 41 -1.90 5.38 11.05
CA ASP A 41 -0.76 5.03 11.91
C ASP A 41 0.20 6.24 12.06
N GLU A 42 0.48 6.98 10.98
CA GLU A 42 1.26 8.23 11.00
C GLU A 42 0.62 9.29 11.91
N LYS A 43 -0.70 9.47 11.80
CA LYS A 43 -1.43 10.41 12.66
C LYS A 43 -1.39 9.99 14.12
N LYS A 44 -1.51 8.68 14.38
CA LYS A 44 -1.43 8.11 15.72
C LYS A 44 -0.04 8.32 16.32
N LEU A 45 1.02 8.00 15.57
CA LEU A 45 2.41 8.17 15.98
C LEU A 45 2.71 9.62 16.40
N ARG A 46 2.32 10.59 15.56
CA ARG A 46 2.49 12.03 15.88
C ARG A 46 1.69 12.46 17.10
N ARG A 47 0.49 11.91 17.28
CA ARG A 47 -0.34 12.20 18.45
C ARG A 47 0.31 11.68 19.73
N GLU A 48 0.80 10.45 19.72
CA GLU A 48 1.49 9.84 20.88
C GLU A 48 2.75 10.63 21.24
N ASN A 49 3.56 11.03 20.24
CA ASN A 49 4.72 11.90 20.48
C ASN A 49 4.34 13.26 21.10
N ASN A 50 3.26 13.89 20.63
CA ASN A 50 2.76 15.14 21.21
C ASN A 50 2.25 14.96 22.65
N GLU A 51 1.59 13.84 22.96
CA GLU A 51 1.12 13.52 24.31
C GLU A 51 2.31 13.27 25.27
N GLU A 52 3.35 12.57 24.81
CA GLU A 52 4.60 12.40 25.57
C GLU A 52 5.31 13.73 25.80
N ARG A 53 5.46 14.55 24.75
CA ARG A 53 6.01 15.90 24.85
C ARG A 53 5.26 16.77 25.86
N GLY A 54 3.93 16.73 25.85
CA GLY A 54 3.10 17.47 26.80
C GLY A 54 3.33 17.05 28.25
N LYS A 55 3.40 15.73 28.52
CA LYS A 55 3.69 15.19 29.86
C LYS A 55 5.08 15.59 30.35
N ASN A 56 6.06 15.47 29.46
CA ASN A 56 7.46 15.79 29.67
C ASN A 56 7.67 17.28 30.01
N LEU A 57 7.03 18.19 29.26
CA LEU A 57 7.04 19.62 29.54
C LEU A 57 6.37 19.96 30.88
N ALA A 58 5.24 19.31 31.21
CA ALA A 58 4.55 19.54 32.47
C ALA A 58 5.39 19.12 33.69
N LEU A 59 6.10 17.99 33.61
CA LEU A 59 7.02 17.51 34.66
C LEU A 59 8.20 18.47 34.88
N ILE A 60 8.69 19.14 33.84
CA ILE A 60 9.78 20.12 33.96
C ILE A 60 9.31 21.43 34.55
N GLY A 61 8.19 21.95 34.06
CA GLY A 61 7.60 23.16 34.62
C GLY A 61 7.36 23.02 36.13
N ALA A 62 7.04 21.80 36.60
CA ALA A 62 6.90 21.49 38.01
C ALA A 62 8.23 21.28 38.77
N SER A 63 9.32 20.86 38.11
CA SER A 63 10.60 20.50 38.78
C SER A 63 11.67 21.59 38.74
N GLY A 64 11.48 22.68 37.99
CA GLY A 64 12.41 23.81 37.95
C GLY A 64 13.76 23.52 37.25
N VAL A 65 13.83 22.43 36.48
CA VAL A 65 15.03 22.02 35.72
C VAL A 65 15.26 22.99 34.54
N LYS A 66 16.54 23.31 34.25
CA LYS A 66 16.93 24.23 33.16
C LYS A 66 16.45 23.70 31.79
N SER A 67 15.77 24.54 31.00
CA SER A 67 15.07 24.13 29.77
C SER A 67 15.98 23.68 28.62
N ASN A 68 17.18 24.26 28.49
CA ASN A 68 17.99 24.13 27.27
C ASN A 68 18.37 22.68 26.89
N SER A 69 18.76 21.84 27.84
CA SER A 69 19.12 20.43 27.54
C SER A 69 17.92 19.54 27.23
N TYR A 70 16.72 20.01 27.57
CA TYR A 70 15.48 19.26 27.36
C TYR A 70 14.81 19.62 26.05
N ASP A 71 14.95 20.87 25.61
CA ASP A 71 14.55 21.30 24.27
C ASP A 71 15.25 20.45 23.19
N ASP A 72 16.53 20.13 23.37
CA ASP A 72 17.29 19.22 22.49
C ASP A 72 16.72 17.79 22.50
N ALA A 73 16.31 17.27 23.66
CA ALA A 73 15.73 15.93 23.80
C ALA A 73 14.33 15.84 23.16
N LEU A 74 13.51 16.87 23.32
CA LEU A 74 12.21 16.99 22.66
C LEU A 74 12.36 17.10 21.15
N PHE A 75 13.31 17.91 20.68
CA PHE A 75 13.63 18.03 19.26
C PHE A 75 14.10 16.70 18.66
N TYR A 76 14.93 15.94 19.38
CA TYR A 76 15.38 14.63 18.93
C TYR A 76 14.22 13.63 18.81
N ASN A 77 13.29 13.61 19.76
CA ASN A 77 12.10 12.76 19.69
C ASN A 77 11.21 13.13 18.50
N ASP A 78 10.95 14.43 18.30
CA ASP A 78 10.18 14.92 17.15
C ASP A 78 10.84 14.47 15.83
N LEU A 79 12.17 14.64 15.71
CA LEU A 79 12.91 14.22 14.54
C LEU A 79 12.83 12.70 14.31
N LYS A 80 12.94 11.90 15.37
CA LYS A 80 12.83 10.45 15.29
C LYS A 80 11.43 10.02 14.83
N THR A 81 10.38 10.63 15.38
CA THR A 81 8.99 10.36 15.00
C THR A 81 8.74 10.70 13.53
N GLU A 82 9.26 11.82 13.02
CA GLU A 82 9.12 12.18 11.61
C GLU A 82 9.89 11.23 10.69
N GLN A 83 11.10 10.80 11.09
CA GLN A 83 11.87 9.81 10.33
C GLN A 83 11.14 8.47 10.25
N GLU A 84 10.55 8.01 11.35
CA GLU A 84 9.77 6.78 11.40
C GLU A 84 8.50 6.87 10.54
N ALA A 85 7.77 7.98 10.63
CA ALA A 85 6.61 8.25 9.78
C ALA A 85 6.99 8.24 8.28
N GLU A 86 8.08 8.91 7.90
CA GLU A 86 8.53 8.95 6.50
C GLU A 86 8.98 7.57 6.01
N PHE A 87 9.67 6.81 6.85
CA PHE A 87 10.09 5.45 6.53
C PHE A 87 8.88 4.54 6.28
N ASN A 88 7.90 4.54 7.19
CA ASN A 88 6.68 3.74 7.07
C ASN A 88 5.88 4.14 5.83
N LYS A 89 5.79 5.45 5.53
CA LYS A 89 5.19 5.98 4.31
C LYS A 89 5.82 5.43 3.04
N LYS A 90 7.16 5.44 2.97
CA LYS A 90 7.90 4.90 1.82
C LYS A 90 7.73 3.40 1.67
N GLN A 91 7.74 2.64 2.76
CA GLN A 91 7.51 1.20 2.73
C GLN A 91 6.12 0.87 2.18
N ALA A 92 5.05 1.44 2.74
CA ALA A 92 3.69 1.15 2.30
C ALA A 92 3.47 1.57 0.84
N ALA A 93 4.00 2.73 0.41
CA ALA A 93 3.94 3.16 -0.98
C ALA A 93 4.68 2.18 -1.91
N GLY A 94 5.84 1.69 -1.51
CA GLY A 94 6.62 0.70 -2.26
C GLY A 94 5.90 -0.65 -2.37
N GLU A 95 5.25 -1.11 -1.31
CA GLU A 95 4.46 -2.35 -1.31
C GLU A 95 3.20 -2.23 -2.18
N ALA A 96 2.43 -1.16 -1.99
CA ALA A 96 1.25 -0.83 -2.78
C ALA A 96 1.59 -0.72 -4.27
N TYR A 97 2.72 -0.09 -4.61
CA TYR A 97 3.17 0.01 -5.99
C TYR A 97 3.56 -1.35 -6.58
N ARG A 98 4.30 -2.17 -5.82
CA ARG A 98 4.74 -3.51 -6.26
C ARG A 98 3.56 -4.44 -6.50
N SER A 99 2.60 -4.49 -5.58
CA SER A 99 1.38 -5.31 -5.72
C SER A 99 0.58 -4.88 -6.95
N MET A 100 0.35 -3.58 -7.10
CA MET A 100 -0.37 -3.01 -8.25
C MET A 100 0.32 -3.26 -9.58
N ARG A 101 1.66 -3.15 -9.62
CA ARG A 101 2.44 -3.43 -10.82
C ARG A 101 2.29 -4.89 -11.25
N LYS A 102 2.37 -5.83 -10.30
CA LYS A 102 2.21 -7.27 -10.56
C LYS A 102 0.81 -7.58 -11.09
N ALA A 103 -0.23 -7.15 -10.39
CA ALA A 103 -1.61 -7.39 -10.79
C ALA A 103 -1.96 -6.75 -12.15
N ARG A 104 -1.42 -5.56 -12.43
CA ARG A 104 -1.57 -4.90 -13.73
C ARG A 104 -0.89 -5.69 -14.86
N ALA A 105 0.29 -6.24 -14.61
CA ALA A 105 1.00 -7.06 -15.60
C ALA A 105 0.23 -8.35 -15.91
N GLU A 106 -0.25 -9.05 -14.88
CA GLU A 106 -1.06 -10.26 -15.01
C GLU A 106 -2.36 -10.01 -15.78
N LYS A 107 -3.07 -8.92 -15.46
CA LYS A 107 -4.27 -8.48 -16.20
C LYS A 107 -3.98 -8.23 -17.68
N LYS A 108 -2.85 -7.56 -17.99
CA LYS A 108 -2.44 -7.31 -19.39
C LYS A 108 -2.11 -8.61 -20.11
N ALA A 109 -1.37 -9.51 -19.48
CA ALA A 109 -1.01 -10.81 -20.04
C ALA A 109 -2.25 -11.67 -20.32
N ALA A 110 -3.20 -11.74 -19.37
CA ALA A 110 -4.45 -12.47 -19.56
C ALA A 110 -5.32 -11.88 -20.68
N LYS A 111 -5.39 -10.54 -20.79
CA LYS A 111 -6.07 -9.87 -21.91
C LYS A 111 -5.42 -10.21 -23.25
N LEU A 112 -4.09 -10.21 -23.32
CA LEU A 112 -3.36 -10.54 -24.54
C LEU A 112 -3.60 -11.99 -24.97
N LYS A 113 -3.52 -12.94 -24.03
CA LYS A 113 -3.85 -14.35 -24.28
C LYS A 113 -5.26 -14.51 -24.83
N TYR A 114 -6.23 -13.78 -24.27
CA TYR A 114 -7.61 -13.79 -24.76
C TYR A 114 -7.74 -13.23 -26.18
N SER A 115 -7.10 -12.09 -26.48
CA SER A 115 -7.14 -11.52 -27.83
C SER A 115 -6.48 -12.41 -28.88
N LEU A 116 -5.35 -13.04 -28.55
CA LEU A 116 -4.69 -13.99 -29.45
C LEU A 116 -5.55 -15.23 -29.69
N SER A 117 -6.16 -15.77 -28.63
CA SER A 117 -7.07 -16.92 -28.75
C SER A 117 -8.30 -16.61 -29.61
N LEU A 118 -8.80 -15.38 -29.58
CA LEU A 118 -9.88 -14.94 -30.48
C LEU A 118 -9.41 -14.94 -31.93
N LEU A 119 -8.24 -14.36 -32.22
CA LEU A 119 -7.68 -14.32 -33.57
C LEU A 119 -7.46 -15.72 -34.14
N ASP A 120 -6.87 -16.64 -33.36
CA ASP A 120 -6.67 -18.04 -33.73
C ASP A 120 -7.98 -18.82 -33.95
N THR A 121 -9.11 -18.33 -33.43
CA THR A 121 -10.42 -18.97 -33.62
C THR A 121 -11.10 -18.50 -34.92
N PHE A 122 -10.68 -17.36 -35.47
CA PHE A 122 -11.24 -16.77 -36.70
C PHE A 122 -10.35 -16.99 -37.94
N MET A 123 -9.07 -17.35 -37.76
CA MET A 123 -8.20 -17.86 -38.84
C MET A 123 -8.36 -19.37 -39.00
#